data_AF-N8RI88-F1
#
_entry.id   AF-N8RI88-F1
#
_cell.length_a   1.000
_cell.length_b   1.000
_cell.length_c   1.000
_cell.angle_alpha   90.00
_cell.angle_beta   90.00
_cell.angle_gamma   90.00
#
_symmetry.space_group_name_H-M   'P 1'
#
loop_
_entity.id
_entity.type
_entity.pdbx_description
1 polymer ?
#
loop_
_entity_poly.entity_id
_entity_poly.type
_entity_poly.pdbx_seq_one_letter_code
_entity_poly.pdbx_strand_id
1 'polypeptide(L)'
;MIKNKTIFGCVMLAGIFGWLATSAVAAPLQILEFKKAQLSQIEQDQLCKQVKDLCQKGLQWRSLKTPDQNLWILSNRNDIAQFKPTAMGFKLVRKWNIVTVASDDDTHKQYVFPKLFPLTEQRYAIAIIDTFSEMYSGGGAGIERASFYELLDDGQQRVFIQNYPFSLNRMIRACFSEQDYESSKGKCHDEDGLSLDIRPLKPMLWQFRYRYHLDVSPASDSNEKSYQGSRNLDIDLNKVPKYPNIPVTWNYAGQE
;
A
#
# COMPACT_ATOMS: atom_id res chain seq x y z
N MET A 1 22.48 -28.12 81.92
CA MET A 1 21.08 -28.62 81.93
C MET A 1 20.19 -27.43 81.59
N ILE A 2 19.73 -27.27 80.33
CA ILE A 2 18.48 -27.87 79.78
C ILE A 2 17.28 -27.35 80.62
N LYS A 3 16.34 -26.52 80.16
CA LYS A 3 15.52 -26.59 78.93
C LYS A 3 14.72 -25.29 78.69
N ASN A 4 14.66 -24.89 77.43
CA ASN A 4 13.68 -24.04 76.72
C ASN A 4 12.25 -23.91 77.31
N LYS A 5 11.61 -22.74 77.06
CA LYS A 5 10.48 -22.67 76.11
C LYS A 5 10.18 -21.26 75.59
N THR A 6 10.27 -21.16 74.27
CA THR A 6 9.95 -20.09 73.34
C THR A 6 8.44 -19.88 73.21
N ILE A 7 8.00 -18.63 73.08
CA ILE A 7 6.67 -18.26 72.56
C ILE A 7 6.89 -17.63 71.18
N PHE A 8 6.39 -18.31 70.14
CA PHE A 8 6.38 -17.85 68.76
C PHE A 8 5.01 -17.20 68.48
N GLY A 9 5.01 -15.88 68.24
CA GLY A 9 3.86 -15.18 67.66
C GLY A 9 4.02 -15.15 66.14
N CYS A 10 3.21 -15.94 65.42
CA CYS A 10 3.13 -15.90 63.97
C CYS A 10 2.33 -14.66 63.51
N VAL A 11 3.03 -13.65 63.00
CA VAL A 11 2.42 -12.60 62.16
C VAL A 11 2.42 -13.13 60.72
N MET A 12 1.24 -13.52 60.21
CA MET A 12 1.04 -13.84 58.80
C MET A 12 0.97 -12.52 58.01
N LEU A 13 2.05 -12.16 57.33
CA LEU A 13 2.05 -11.15 56.28
C LEU A 13 1.79 -11.86 54.94
N ALA A 14 0.54 -11.80 54.48
CA ALA A 14 0.16 -12.22 53.12
C ALA A 14 0.66 -11.17 52.11
N GLY A 15 1.81 -11.42 51.50
CA GLY A 15 2.32 -10.63 50.38
C GLY A 15 1.59 -10.99 49.09
N ILE A 16 0.66 -10.14 48.65
CA ILE A 16 0.04 -10.24 47.32
C ILE A 16 1.01 -9.59 46.31
N PHE A 17 1.87 -10.40 45.70
CA PHE A 17 2.61 -10.00 44.49
C PHE A 17 1.66 -10.08 43.30
N GLY A 18 0.91 -9.01 43.05
CA GLY A 18 0.16 -8.84 41.81
C GLY A 18 1.12 -8.53 40.66
N TRP A 19 1.49 -9.55 39.88
CA TRP A 19 2.05 -9.33 38.55
C TRP A 19 0.97 -8.69 37.68
N LEU A 20 1.03 -7.36 37.55
CA LEU A 20 0.38 -6.65 36.47
C LEU A 20 1.11 -7.01 35.18
N ALA A 21 0.68 -8.11 34.55
CA ALA A 21 0.99 -8.36 33.15
C ALA A 21 0.36 -7.20 32.36
N THR A 22 1.19 -6.27 31.91
CA THR A 22 0.77 -5.29 30.91
C THR A 22 0.45 -6.07 29.65
N SER A 23 -0.84 -6.31 29.41
CA SER A 23 -1.33 -6.78 28.13
C SER A 23 -0.89 -5.74 27.10
N ALA A 24 0.22 -5.99 26.40
CA ALA A 24 0.62 -5.19 25.26
C ALA A 24 -0.49 -5.37 24.23
N VAL A 25 -1.37 -4.37 24.13
CA VAL A 25 -2.35 -4.31 23.04
C VAL A 25 -1.52 -4.20 21.77
N ALA A 26 -1.50 -5.28 20.99
CA ALA A 26 -0.85 -5.29 19.69
C ALA A 26 -1.33 -4.09 18.88
N ALA A 27 -0.39 -3.30 18.35
CA ALA A 27 -0.73 -2.14 17.53
C ALA A 27 -1.61 -2.61 16.35
N PRO A 28 -2.68 -1.88 15.99
CA PRO A 28 -3.55 -2.30 14.91
C PRO A 28 -2.74 -2.42 13.61
N LEU A 29 -2.98 -3.48 12.83
CA LEU A 29 -2.40 -3.64 11.50
C LEU A 29 -2.90 -2.51 10.60
N GLN A 30 -2.06 -1.50 10.41
CA GLN A 30 -2.37 -0.32 9.63
C GLN A 30 -1.43 -0.21 8.44
N ILE A 31 -2.00 0.16 7.30
CA ILE A 31 -1.20 0.57 6.13
C ILE A 31 -0.54 1.90 6.49
N LEU A 32 0.77 1.97 6.33
CA LEU A 32 1.57 3.14 6.70
C LEU A 32 1.99 3.88 5.45
N GLU A 33 1.80 5.20 5.42
CA GLU A 33 2.12 6.02 4.27
C GLU A 33 3.48 6.69 4.41
N PHE A 34 4.30 6.59 3.37
CA PHE A 34 5.53 7.35 3.22
C PHE A 34 5.19 8.81 2.87
N LYS A 35 5.47 9.72 3.80
CA LYS A 35 5.16 11.14 3.65
C LYS A 35 6.39 11.92 3.21
N LYS A 36 6.18 12.92 2.35
CA LYS A 36 7.25 13.84 1.93
C LYS A 36 7.64 14.76 3.09
N ALA A 37 8.90 15.21 3.09
CA ALA A 37 9.41 16.29 3.94
C ALA A 37 9.20 16.10 5.46
N GLN A 38 9.28 14.86 5.97
CA GLN A 38 9.25 14.60 7.41
C GLN A 38 10.63 14.65 8.09
N LEU A 39 11.72 14.67 7.31
CA LEU A 39 13.08 14.68 7.83
C LEU A 39 13.64 16.09 7.74
N SER A 40 14.32 16.52 8.81
CA SER A 40 15.15 17.72 8.74
C SER A 40 16.35 17.48 7.82
N GLN A 41 16.94 18.57 7.30
CA GLN A 41 18.16 18.46 6.47
C GLN A 41 19.31 17.76 7.21
N ILE A 42 19.44 18.00 8.52
CA ILE A 42 20.48 17.38 9.37
C ILE A 42 20.25 15.86 9.46
N GLU A 43 19.01 15.42 9.70
CA GLU A 43 18.68 13.98 9.73
C GLU A 43 18.92 13.35 8.37
N GLN A 44 18.50 14.01 7.29
CA GLN A 44 18.71 13.51 5.93
C GLN A 44 20.21 13.37 5.63
N ASP A 45 21.04 14.36 5.98
CA ASP A 45 22.49 14.31 5.80
C ASP A 45 23.15 13.19 6.63
N GLN A 46 22.66 12.93 7.85
CA GLN A 46 23.12 11.80 8.68
C GLN A 46 22.80 10.46 8.02
N LEU A 47 21.56 10.26 7.58
CA LEU A 47 21.12 9.03 6.94
C LEU A 47 21.86 8.82 5.61
N CYS A 48 22.11 9.90 4.88
CA CYS A 48 22.79 9.86 3.59
C CYS A 48 24.21 9.31 3.62
N LYS A 49 24.90 9.46 4.75
CA LYS A 49 26.23 8.86 4.93
C LYS A 49 26.20 7.33 4.91
N GLN A 50 25.06 6.73 5.26
CA GLN A 50 24.87 5.27 5.33
C GLN A 50 24.31 4.67 4.03
N VAL A 51 23.61 5.47 3.21
CA VAL A 51 22.99 5.03 1.95
C VAL A 51 23.32 6.00 0.81
N LYS A 52 24.63 6.21 0.57
CA LYS A 52 25.14 7.24 -0.36
C LYS A 52 24.53 7.17 -1.76
N ASP A 53 24.25 5.97 -2.25
CA ASP A 53 23.72 5.74 -3.60
C ASP A 53 22.22 6.06 -3.74
N LEU A 54 21.51 6.23 -2.61
CA LEU A 54 20.11 6.67 -2.54
C LEU A 54 19.98 8.20 -2.39
N CYS A 55 21.09 8.89 -2.13
CA CYS A 55 21.11 10.31 -1.85
C CYS A 55 21.34 11.12 -3.10
N GLN A 56 20.36 11.96 -3.43
CA GLN A 56 20.48 12.97 -4.46
C GLN A 56 20.27 14.34 -3.81
N LYS A 57 21.24 15.23 -4.03
CA LYS A 57 21.24 16.57 -3.43
C LYS A 57 20.00 17.35 -3.89
N GLY A 58 19.29 17.98 -2.96
CA GLY A 58 18.11 18.80 -3.25
C GLY A 58 16.80 18.02 -3.38
N LEU A 59 16.82 16.69 -3.31
CA LEU A 59 15.61 15.89 -3.33
C LEU A 59 15.22 15.39 -1.94
N GLN A 60 13.99 15.69 -1.53
CA GLN A 60 13.42 15.22 -0.28
C GLN A 60 12.95 13.79 -0.41
N TRP A 61 13.42 12.91 0.48
CA TRP A 61 12.88 11.56 0.58
C TRP A 61 11.47 11.56 1.14
N ARG A 62 10.73 10.49 0.83
CA ARG A 62 9.55 10.15 1.62
C ARG A 62 9.99 9.27 2.78
N SER A 63 9.39 9.46 3.95
CA SER A 63 9.70 8.66 5.12
C SER A 63 8.46 8.39 5.96
N LEU A 64 8.58 7.40 6.85
CA LEU A 64 7.59 7.09 7.87
C LEU A 64 8.28 6.49 9.09
N LYS A 65 7.65 6.60 10.26
CA LYS A 65 8.04 5.87 11.47
C LYS A 65 7.00 4.79 11.76
N THR A 66 7.45 3.55 11.93
CA THR A 66 6.60 2.42 12.32
C THR A 66 6.33 2.43 13.84
N PRO A 67 5.32 1.67 14.34
CA PRO A 67 5.02 1.61 15.78
C PRO A 67 6.21 1.19 16.66
N ASP A 68 7.08 0.33 16.14
CA ASP A 68 8.34 -0.10 16.77
C ASP A 68 9.47 0.95 16.70
N GLN A 69 9.15 2.18 16.29
CA GLN A 69 10.03 3.34 16.16
C GLN A 69 11.09 3.24 15.07
N ASN A 70 11.08 2.19 14.24
CA ASN A 70 11.95 2.13 13.09
C ASN A 70 11.59 3.22 12.08
N LEU A 71 12.62 3.86 11.52
CA LEU A 71 12.47 4.83 10.45
C LEU A 71 12.60 4.11 9.10
N TRP A 72 11.64 4.32 8.23
CA TRP A 72 11.67 3.82 6.86
C TRP A 72 11.78 4.99 5.90
N ILE A 73 12.59 4.82 4.86
CA ILE A 73 12.71 5.78 3.76
C ILE A 73 12.30 5.10 2.44
N LEU A 74 11.64 5.87 1.58
CA LEU A 74 11.42 5.56 0.18
C LEU A 74 12.14 6.64 -0.63
N SER A 75 13.18 6.21 -1.34
CA SER A 75 13.96 7.08 -2.22
C SER A 75 13.19 7.40 -3.51
N ASN A 76 13.64 8.41 -4.26
CA ASN A 76 13.06 8.73 -5.56
C ASN A 76 13.40 7.70 -6.65
N ARG A 77 14.37 6.81 -6.38
CA ARG A 77 14.72 5.69 -7.26
C ARG A 77 13.93 4.43 -6.92
N ASN A 78 12.84 4.54 -6.15
CA ASN A 78 12.01 3.43 -5.65
C ASN A 78 12.68 2.51 -4.60
N ASP A 79 13.96 2.69 -4.30
CA ASP A 79 14.64 1.93 -3.25
C ASP A 79 14.13 2.28 -1.85
N ILE A 80 14.11 1.29 -0.97
CA ILE A 80 13.66 1.40 0.42
C ILE A 80 14.80 1.09 1.36
N ALA A 81 14.88 1.81 2.48
CA ALA A 81 15.76 1.44 3.58
C ALA A 81 15.07 1.59 4.94
N GLN A 82 15.46 0.73 5.87
CA GLN A 82 14.98 0.71 7.24
C GLN A 82 16.14 1.03 8.18
N PHE A 83 15.87 1.90 9.15
CA PHE A 83 16.81 2.31 10.17
C PHE A 83 16.21 2.11 11.55
N LYS A 84 17.05 1.68 12.49
CA LYS A 84 16.68 1.53 13.90
C LYS A 84 17.14 2.76 14.69
N PRO A 85 16.32 3.29 15.61
CA PRO A 85 16.76 4.34 16.51
C PRO A 85 17.84 3.82 17.47
N THR A 86 18.79 4.69 17.78
CA THR A 86 19.91 4.49 18.70
C THR A 86 20.12 5.77 19.50
N ALA A 87 20.94 5.72 20.56
CA ALA A 87 21.30 6.91 21.33
C ALA A 87 21.97 8.02 20.49
N MET A 88 22.58 7.66 19.34
CA MET A 88 23.29 8.59 18.44
C MET A 88 22.49 8.89 17.15
N GLY A 89 21.17 8.65 17.15
CA GLY A 89 20.30 8.82 15.99
C GLY A 89 19.99 7.49 15.31
N PHE A 90 20.00 7.42 13.99
CA PHE A 90 19.52 6.24 13.24
C PHE A 90 20.65 5.39 12.67
N LYS A 91 20.54 4.07 12.79
CA LYS A 91 21.46 3.09 12.19
C LYS A 91 20.75 2.24 11.14
N LEU A 92 21.35 2.13 9.96
CA LEU A 92 20.84 1.29 8.88
C LEU A 92 20.72 -0.17 9.34
N VAL A 93 19.55 -0.75 9.11
CA VAL A 93 19.26 -2.17 9.39
C VAL A 93 19.23 -2.94 8.08
N ARG A 94 18.45 -2.45 7.11
CA ARG A 94 18.20 -3.13 5.83
C ARG A 94 18.01 -2.12 4.71
N LYS A 95 18.24 -2.61 3.50
CA LYS A 95 18.02 -1.88 2.26
C LYS A 95 17.49 -2.86 1.21
N TRP A 96 16.50 -2.42 0.46
CA TRP A 96 15.90 -3.14 -0.66
C TRP A 96 16.11 -2.32 -1.92
N ASN A 97 16.78 -2.91 -2.90
CA ASN A 97 16.86 -2.32 -4.23
C ASN A 97 15.62 -2.73 -5.02
N ILE A 98 14.79 -1.78 -5.43
CA ILE A 98 13.54 -2.07 -6.15
C ILE A 98 13.73 -1.76 -7.61
N VAL A 99 13.69 -2.79 -8.45
CA VAL A 99 13.76 -2.64 -9.91
C VAL A 99 12.35 -2.37 -10.44
N THR A 100 12.19 -1.23 -11.09
CA THR A 100 10.96 -0.83 -11.79
C THR A 100 11.27 -0.57 -13.25
N VAL A 101 10.36 -0.92 -14.15
CA VAL A 101 10.45 -0.51 -15.55
C VAL A 101 10.24 1.01 -15.64
N ALA A 102 11.23 1.70 -16.17
CA ALA A 102 11.10 3.09 -16.59
C ALA A 102 10.90 3.07 -18.12
N SER A 103 9.77 3.61 -18.59
CA SER A 103 9.64 4.02 -19.99
C SER A 103 9.97 5.49 -20.11
N ASP A 104 10.61 5.86 -21.21
CA ASP A 104 10.82 7.25 -21.59
C ASP A 104 9.54 7.88 -22.17
N ASP A 105 8.54 7.05 -22.53
CA ASP A 105 7.19 7.50 -22.85
C ASP A 105 6.27 7.42 -21.62
N ASP A 106 5.34 8.35 -21.50
CA ASP A 106 4.36 8.37 -20.40
C ASP A 106 3.28 7.26 -20.52
N THR A 107 3.40 6.36 -21.51
CA THR A 107 2.35 5.38 -21.83
C THR A 107 2.43 4.15 -20.95
N HIS A 108 3.63 3.75 -20.52
CA HIS A 108 3.84 2.59 -19.65
C HIS A 108 4.91 2.88 -18.59
N LYS A 109 4.58 2.88 -17.30
CA LYS A 109 5.59 3.09 -16.24
C LYS A 109 5.28 2.30 -14.98
N GLN A 110 6.34 1.95 -14.26
CA GLN A 110 6.24 1.33 -12.95
C GLN A 110 6.73 2.25 -11.84
N TYR A 111 6.03 2.25 -10.72
CA TYR A 111 6.45 2.98 -9.52
C TYR A 111 6.08 2.24 -8.24
N VAL A 112 6.81 2.51 -7.15
CA VAL A 112 6.44 2.00 -5.83
C VAL A 112 5.34 2.88 -5.25
N PHE A 113 4.18 2.29 -4.98
CA PHE A 113 3.11 2.96 -4.25
C PHE A 113 3.63 3.35 -2.87
N PRO A 114 3.50 4.61 -2.42
CA PRO A 114 4.21 5.12 -1.25
C PRO A 114 3.55 4.68 0.07
N LYS A 115 3.29 3.38 0.23
CA LYS A 115 2.74 2.78 1.44
C LYS A 115 3.41 1.44 1.76
N LEU A 116 3.57 1.16 3.06
CA LEU A 116 3.85 -0.16 3.59
C LEU A 116 2.54 -0.85 3.95
N PHE A 117 2.35 -2.05 3.42
CA PHE A 117 1.20 -2.90 3.69
C PHE A 117 1.58 -3.98 4.70
N PRO A 118 0.97 -4.02 5.90
CA PRO A 118 1.38 -4.97 6.93
C PRO A 118 0.91 -6.39 6.58
N LEU A 119 1.86 -7.33 6.51
CA LEU A 119 1.59 -8.77 6.46
C LEU A 119 1.36 -9.33 7.87
N THR A 120 2.16 -8.84 8.80
CA THR A 120 2.07 -9.08 10.25
C THR A 120 2.45 -7.79 10.97
N GLU A 121 2.64 -7.81 12.29
CA GLU A 121 3.04 -6.62 13.06
C GLU A 121 4.43 -6.08 12.68
N GLN A 122 5.36 -6.96 12.25
CA GLN A 122 6.75 -6.58 11.93
C GLN A 122 7.14 -6.88 10.47
N ARG A 123 6.27 -7.53 9.70
CA ARG A 123 6.51 -7.85 8.28
C ARG A 123 5.66 -6.97 7.39
N TYR A 124 6.29 -6.37 6.40
CA TYR A 124 5.64 -5.44 5.49
C TYR A 124 5.83 -5.87 4.03
N ALA A 125 4.88 -5.49 3.22
CA ALA A 125 4.93 -5.55 1.77
C ALA A 125 4.85 -4.15 1.18
N ILE A 126 5.27 -4.04 -0.07
CA ILE A 126 5.09 -2.86 -0.92
C ILE A 126 4.22 -3.23 -2.11
N ALA A 127 3.62 -2.24 -2.74
CA ALA A 127 3.00 -2.39 -4.05
C ALA A 127 3.87 -1.71 -5.11
N ILE A 128 4.18 -2.44 -6.18
CA ILE A 128 4.65 -1.86 -7.43
C ILE A 128 3.42 -1.72 -8.32
N ILE A 129 3.14 -0.48 -8.73
CA ILE A 129 2.04 -0.14 -9.61
C ILE A 129 2.58 -0.08 -11.03
N ASP A 130 1.95 -0.84 -11.92
CA ASP A 130 2.16 -0.84 -13.35
C ASP A 130 1.06 -0.02 -14.01
N THR A 131 1.43 1.10 -14.63
CA THR A 131 0.46 2.04 -15.22
C THR A 131 0.51 1.97 -16.73
N PHE A 132 -0.66 1.87 -17.35
CA PHE A 132 -0.86 1.94 -18.79
C PHE A 132 -1.78 3.10 -19.11
N SER A 133 -1.48 3.85 -20.16
CA SER A 133 -2.39 4.85 -20.68
C SER A 133 -2.53 4.77 -22.19
N GLU A 134 -3.76 4.92 -22.65
CA GLU A 134 -4.12 4.95 -24.07
C GLU A 134 -4.91 6.22 -24.34
N MET A 135 -4.57 6.93 -25.40
CA MET A 135 -5.33 8.08 -25.89
C MET A 135 -5.95 7.73 -27.24
N TYR A 136 -7.19 8.15 -27.45
CA TYR A 136 -7.89 8.00 -28.74
C TYR A 136 -8.79 9.22 -28.98
N SER A 137 -9.25 9.40 -30.21
CA SER A 137 -10.06 10.57 -30.57
C SER A 137 -11.33 10.64 -29.73
N GLY A 138 -11.43 11.67 -28.89
CA GLY A 138 -12.58 11.87 -27.99
C GLY A 138 -12.48 11.10 -26.67
N GLY A 139 -11.30 10.66 -26.24
CA GLY A 139 -11.17 10.06 -24.92
C GLY A 139 -9.81 9.44 -24.63
N GLY A 140 -9.81 8.55 -23.66
CA GLY A 140 -8.62 7.81 -23.25
C GLY A 140 -8.91 6.87 -22.09
N ALA A 141 -7.94 6.01 -21.81
CA ALA A 141 -7.96 5.10 -20.68
C ALA A 141 -6.67 5.22 -19.87
N GLY A 142 -6.80 5.15 -18.55
CA GLY A 142 -5.71 4.95 -17.60
C GLY A 142 -6.00 3.67 -16.81
N ILE A 143 -5.03 2.77 -16.78
CA ILE A 143 -5.13 1.49 -16.07
C ILE A 143 -3.96 1.38 -15.13
N GLU A 144 -4.22 1.05 -13.87
CA GLU A 144 -3.19 0.71 -12.90
C GLU A 144 -3.38 -0.71 -12.39
N ARG A 145 -2.29 -1.48 -12.39
CA ARG A 145 -2.23 -2.84 -11.85
C ARG A 145 -1.22 -2.90 -10.73
N ALA A 146 -1.59 -3.48 -9.60
CA ALA A 146 -0.72 -3.62 -8.45
C ALA A 146 -0.16 -5.03 -8.35
N SER A 147 1.16 -5.12 -8.20
CA SER A 147 1.88 -6.32 -7.78
C SER A 147 2.45 -6.10 -6.39
N PHE A 148 2.24 -7.03 -5.46
CA PHE A 148 2.68 -6.90 -4.07
C PHE A 148 3.87 -7.79 -3.77
N TYR A 149 4.85 -7.19 -3.12
CA TYR A 149 6.13 -7.80 -2.78
C TYR A 149 6.37 -7.70 -1.28
N GLU A 150 6.59 -8.84 -0.63
CA GLU A 150 7.09 -8.87 0.73
C GLU A 150 8.55 -8.40 0.76
N LEU A 151 8.87 -7.52 1.71
CA LEU A 151 10.24 -7.11 1.99
C LEU A 151 10.88 -8.10 2.97
N LEU A 152 11.81 -8.92 2.50
CA LEU A 152 12.48 -9.94 3.30
C LEU A 152 13.64 -9.35 4.10
N ASP A 153 13.99 -10.02 5.19
CA ASP A 153 15.02 -9.57 6.13
C ASP A 153 16.44 -9.54 5.52
N ASP A 154 16.71 -10.33 4.51
CA ASP A 154 18.00 -10.37 3.80
C ASP A 154 18.15 -9.26 2.74
N GLY A 155 17.17 -8.37 2.62
CA GLY A 155 17.17 -7.30 1.61
C GLY A 155 16.60 -7.72 0.26
N GLN A 156 16.14 -8.97 0.12
CA GLN A 156 15.42 -9.43 -1.06
C GLN A 156 13.92 -9.12 -0.98
N GLN A 157 13.22 -9.30 -2.09
CA GLN A 157 11.77 -9.17 -2.17
C GLN A 157 11.14 -10.45 -2.70
N ARG A 158 9.98 -10.81 -2.16
CA ARG A 158 9.19 -11.95 -2.65
C ARG A 158 7.82 -11.50 -3.12
N VAL A 159 7.57 -11.64 -4.42
CA VAL A 159 6.24 -11.40 -4.98
C VAL A 159 5.23 -12.44 -4.47
N PHE A 160 4.02 -12.00 -4.15
CA PHE A 160 2.93 -12.91 -3.75
C PHE A 160 1.58 -12.59 -4.42
N ILE A 161 1.38 -11.34 -4.88
CA ILE A 161 0.25 -10.94 -5.74
C ILE A 161 0.85 -10.30 -6.99
N GLN A 162 0.34 -10.66 -8.17
CA GLN A 162 0.78 -10.08 -9.44
C GLN A 162 -0.40 -9.52 -10.23
N ASN A 163 -0.24 -8.29 -10.72
CA ASN A 163 -1.10 -7.65 -11.71
C ASN A 163 -2.59 -7.60 -11.35
N TYR A 164 -2.92 -7.36 -10.08
CA TYR A 164 -4.31 -7.17 -9.68
C TYR A 164 -4.78 -5.77 -10.11
N PRO A 165 -6.03 -5.58 -10.58
CA PRO A 165 -6.55 -4.25 -10.85
C PRO A 165 -6.47 -3.38 -9.61
N PHE A 166 -5.91 -2.19 -9.78
CA PHE A 166 -5.71 -1.21 -8.72
C PHE A 166 -6.57 0.03 -8.97
N SER A 167 -6.54 0.55 -10.19
CA SER A 167 -7.46 1.58 -10.65
C SER A 167 -7.70 1.47 -12.16
N LEU A 168 -8.85 1.97 -12.60
CA LEU A 168 -9.21 2.16 -14.01
C LEU A 168 -9.95 3.48 -14.11
N ASN A 169 -9.65 4.25 -15.14
CA ASN A 169 -10.48 5.34 -15.61
C ASN A 169 -10.50 5.28 -17.13
N ARG A 170 -11.68 5.23 -17.74
CA ARG A 170 -11.83 5.18 -19.19
C ARG A 170 -12.96 6.10 -19.61
N MET A 171 -12.70 6.88 -20.65
CA MET A 171 -13.64 7.84 -21.21
C MET A 171 -13.75 7.56 -22.70
N ILE A 172 -14.96 7.35 -23.21
CA ILE A 172 -15.22 7.05 -24.62
C ILE A 172 -16.22 8.08 -25.14
N ARG A 173 -15.88 8.84 -26.18
CA ARG A 173 -16.82 9.79 -26.79
C ARG A 173 -18.04 9.06 -27.34
N ALA A 174 -19.21 9.60 -27.02
CA ALA A 174 -20.51 9.14 -27.47
C ALA A 174 -21.20 10.12 -28.45
N CYS A 175 -20.82 11.41 -28.47
CA CYS A 175 -21.40 12.39 -29.39
C CYS A 175 -20.64 12.48 -30.71
N PHE A 176 -21.31 12.27 -31.84
CA PHE A 176 -20.73 12.34 -33.19
C PHE A 176 -21.49 13.28 -34.15
N SER A 177 -22.65 13.80 -33.74
CA SER A 177 -23.48 14.74 -34.49
C SER A 177 -24.01 15.88 -33.60
N GLU A 178 -24.46 16.99 -34.21
CA GLU A 178 -25.11 18.09 -33.47
C GLU A 178 -26.31 17.61 -32.65
N GLN A 179 -27.09 16.67 -33.20
CA GLN A 179 -28.21 16.06 -32.50
C GLN A 179 -27.76 15.29 -31.24
N ASP A 180 -26.59 14.65 -31.26
CA ASP A 180 -26.03 13.98 -30.08
C ASP A 180 -25.64 14.99 -29.00
N TYR A 181 -25.03 16.12 -29.39
CA TYR A 181 -24.70 17.19 -28.46
C TYR A 181 -25.94 17.79 -27.80
N GLU A 182 -27.01 18.00 -28.57
CA GLU A 182 -28.29 18.51 -28.06
C GLU A 182 -28.98 17.49 -27.13
N SER A 183 -29.08 16.24 -27.56
CA SER A 183 -29.78 15.18 -26.82
C SER A 183 -29.05 14.72 -25.56
N SER A 184 -27.72 14.68 -25.59
CA SER A 184 -26.88 14.32 -24.44
C SER A 184 -26.83 15.37 -23.34
N LYS A 185 -27.25 16.62 -23.62
CA LYS A 185 -27.16 17.77 -22.70
C LYS A 185 -25.76 17.95 -22.13
N GLY A 186 -24.75 17.77 -22.98
CA GLY A 186 -23.33 17.91 -22.61
C GLY A 186 -22.69 16.65 -22.02
N LYS A 187 -23.44 15.56 -21.81
CA LYS A 187 -22.88 14.26 -21.40
C LYS A 187 -22.38 13.48 -22.60
N CYS A 188 -21.29 13.91 -23.21
CA CYS A 188 -20.81 13.35 -24.48
C CYS A 188 -19.81 12.20 -24.36
N HIS A 189 -19.69 11.58 -23.20
CA HIS A 189 -18.80 10.46 -22.97
C HIS A 189 -19.47 9.37 -22.15
N ASP A 190 -19.11 8.13 -22.45
CA ASP A 190 -19.23 7.01 -21.53
C ASP A 190 -18.01 6.99 -20.62
N GLU A 191 -18.23 6.93 -19.32
CA GLU A 191 -17.18 6.97 -18.30
C GLU A 191 -17.21 5.70 -17.46
N ASP A 192 -16.14 4.92 -17.51
CA ASP A 192 -15.95 3.68 -16.76
C ASP A 192 -14.83 3.90 -15.74
N GLY A 193 -15.02 3.44 -14.51
CA GLY A 193 -13.97 3.55 -13.53
C GLY A 193 -14.03 2.49 -12.44
N LEU A 194 -12.85 2.16 -11.94
CA LEU A 194 -12.61 1.22 -10.85
C LEU A 194 -11.54 1.76 -9.91
N SER A 195 -11.69 1.50 -8.62
CA SER A 195 -10.69 1.80 -7.60
C SER A 195 -10.64 0.71 -6.55
N LEU A 196 -9.42 0.42 -6.07
CA LEU A 196 -9.16 -0.52 -5.00
C LEU A 196 -8.76 0.21 -3.70
N ASP A 197 -9.50 -0.07 -2.62
CA ASP A 197 -9.08 0.19 -1.25
C ASP A 197 -8.68 -1.12 -0.55
N ILE A 198 -7.61 -1.11 0.23
CA ILE A 198 -7.10 -2.31 0.91
C ILE A 198 -7.19 -2.11 2.41
N ARG A 199 -7.74 -3.10 3.11
CA ARG A 199 -7.84 -3.10 4.57
C ARG A 199 -7.23 -4.37 5.15
N PRO A 200 -6.15 -4.28 5.95
CA PRO A 200 -5.69 -5.40 6.76
C PRO A 200 -6.76 -5.78 7.79
N LEU A 201 -7.20 -7.04 7.80
CA LEU A 201 -8.19 -7.53 8.77
C LEU A 201 -7.51 -8.19 9.97
N LYS A 202 -6.52 -9.04 9.69
CA LYS A 202 -5.68 -9.74 10.67
C LYS A 202 -4.37 -10.16 9.97
N PRO A 203 -3.36 -10.69 10.69
CA PRO A 203 -2.13 -11.13 10.05
C PRO A 203 -2.42 -12.09 8.89
N MET A 204 -1.76 -11.85 7.76
CA MET A 204 -1.90 -12.60 6.52
C MET A 204 -3.31 -12.62 5.90
N LEU A 205 -4.21 -11.70 6.28
CA LEU A 205 -5.54 -11.57 5.67
C LEU A 205 -5.85 -10.10 5.38
N TRP A 206 -5.99 -9.78 4.10
CA TRP A 206 -6.39 -8.46 3.63
C TRP A 206 -7.79 -8.51 3.00
N GLN A 207 -8.55 -7.43 3.14
CA GLN A 207 -9.78 -7.22 2.40
C GLN A 207 -9.54 -6.19 1.31
N PHE A 208 -9.80 -6.61 0.07
CA PHE A 208 -9.77 -5.79 -1.13
C PHE A 208 -11.17 -5.27 -1.37
N ARG A 209 -11.33 -3.94 -1.38
CA ARG A 209 -12.61 -3.26 -1.48
C ARG A 209 -12.65 -2.51 -2.80
N TYR A 210 -13.21 -3.16 -3.81
CA TYR A 210 -13.40 -2.56 -5.12
C TYR A 210 -14.63 -1.67 -5.12
N ARG A 211 -14.50 -0.48 -5.72
CA ARG A 211 -15.62 0.38 -6.13
C ARG A 211 -15.52 0.59 -7.63
N TYR A 212 -16.65 0.49 -8.32
CA TYR A 212 -16.68 0.55 -9.76
C TYR A 212 -17.96 1.19 -10.25
N HIS A 213 -17.91 1.78 -11.44
CA HIS A 213 -19.05 2.42 -12.08
C HIS A 213 -18.89 2.45 -13.60
N LEU A 214 -20.02 2.60 -14.26
CA LEU A 214 -20.14 2.99 -15.65
C LEU A 214 -21.22 4.07 -15.72
N ASP A 215 -20.90 5.22 -16.28
CA ASP A 215 -21.82 6.28 -16.61
C ASP A 215 -21.97 6.36 -18.12
N VAL A 216 -23.10 5.88 -18.64
CA VAL A 216 -23.41 5.86 -20.08
C VAL A 216 -24.06 7.19 -20.51
N SER A 217 -23.54 7.77 -21.59
CA SER A 217 -24.09 8.95 -22.25
C SER A 217 -25.50 8.66 -22.79
N PRO A 218 -26.43 9.62 -22.75
CA PRO A 218 -27.70 9.49 -23.46
C PRO A 218 -27.56 9.33 -24.98
N ALA A 219 -26.42 9.73 -25.55
CA ALA A 219 -26.11 9.56 -26.97
C ALA A 219 -25.29 8.28 -27.27
N SER A 220 -24.98 7.47 -26.25
CA SER A 220 -24.22 6.24 -26.43
C SER A 220 -25.00 5.19 -27.23
N ASP A 221 -24.30 4.53 -28.14
CA ASP A 221 -24.80 3.39 -28.94
C ASP A 221 -24.39 2.03 -28.35
N SER A 222 -23.71 2.02 -27.19
CA SER A 222 -23.22 0.81 -26.52
C SER A 222 -24.31 -0.17 -26.07
N ASN A 223 -25.57 0.29 -25.99
CA ASN A 223 -26.71 -0.42 -25.37
C ASN A 223 -26.47 -0.81 -23.90
N GLU A 224 -25.41 -0.30 -23.27
CA GLU A 224 -25.15 -0.51 -21.86
C GLU A 224 -26.04 0.41 -21.01
N LYS A 225 -26.16 0.07 -19.72
CA LYS A 225 -26.86 0.91 -18.74
C LYS A 225 -25.88 1.36 -17.70
N SER A 226 -25.99 2.63 -17.28
CA SER A 226 -25.19 3.13 -16.19
C SER A 226 -25.40 2.29 -14.93
N TYR A 227 -24.30 2.02 -14.22
CA TYR A 227 -24.32 1.29 -12.96
C TYR A 227 -23.23 1.80 -12.03
N GLN A 228 -23.42 1.55 -10.73
CA GLN A 228 -22.40 1.70 -9.72
C GLN A 228 -22.45 0.51 -8.77
N GLY A 229 -21.30 0.05 -8.30
CA GLY A 229 -21.23 -1.07 -7.40
C GLY A 229 -19.97 -1.09 -6.54
N SER A 230 -19.95 -2.07 -5.65
CA SER A 230 -18.76 -2.37 -4.85
C SER A 230 -18.66 -3.88 -4.61
N ARG A 231 -17.44 -4.37 -4.42
CA ARG A 231 -17.16 -5.76 -4.14
C ARG A 231 -16.01 -5.88 -3.15
N ASN A 232 -16.25 -6.61 -2.07
CA ASN A 232 -15.21 -6.93 -1.10
C ASN A 232 -14.71 -8.35 -1.34
N LEU A 233 -13.39 -8.52 -1.36
CA LEU A 233 -12.72 -9.81 -1.51
C LEU A 233 -11.71 -9.98 -0.37
N ASP A 234 -11.88 -11.01 0.43
CA ASP A 234 -10.91 -11.37 1.45
C ASP A 234 -9.81 -12.24 0.82
N ILE A 235 -8.56 -11.77 0.90
CA ILE A 235 -7.38 -12.38 0.30
C ILE A 235 -6.49 -12.95 1.41
N ASP A 236 -6.47 -14.28 1.53
CA ASP A 236 -5.49 -14.99 2.35
C ASP A 236 -4.12 -14.92 1.67
N LEU A 237 -3.18 -14.22 2.30
CA LEU A 237 -1.85 -13.98 1.73
C LEU A 237 -0.97 -15.23 1.74
N ASN A 238 -1.37 -16.30 2.44
CA ASN A 238 -0.72 -17.61 2.33
C ASN A 238 -1.22 -18.40 1.11
N LYS A 239 -2.36 -18.03 0.56
CA LYS A 239 -3.06 -18.73 -0.53
C LYS A 239 -3.63 -17.72 -1.52
N VAL A 240 -2.76 -16.85 -2.02
CA VAL A 240 -3.16 -15.83 -2.98
C VAL A 240 -3.67 -16.52 -4.24
N PRO A 241 -4.89 -16.22 -4.70
CA PRO A 241 -5.38 -16.79 -5.94
C PRO A 241 -4.59 -16.21 -7.11
N LYS A 242 -4.20 -17.04 -8.08
CA LYS A 242 -3.46 -16.58 -9.27
C LYS A 242 -4.26 -15.54 -10.08
N TYR A 243 -5.58 -15.72 -10.10
CA TYR A 243 -6.53 -14.76 -10.65
C TYR A 243 -7.47 -14.39 -9.51
N PRO A 244 -7.55 -13.11 -9.12
CA PRO A 244 -8.61 -12.72 -8.22
C PRO A 244 -9.93 -13.09 -8.91
N ASN A 245 -10.90 -13.62 -8.16
CA ASN A 245 -12.23 -13.88 -8.71
C ASN A 245 -12.96 -12.55 -8.95
N ILE A 246 -12.43 -11.74 -9.86
CA ILE A 246 -12.92 -10.44 -10.28
C ILE A 246 -13.59 -10.58 -11.65
N PRO A 247 -14.56 -9.72 -11.97
CA PRO A 247 -15.11 -9.64 -13.31
C PRO A 247 -14.02 -9.43 -14.36
N VAL A 248 -14.16 -10.10 -15.51
CA VAL A 248 -13.21 -9.98 -16.63
C VAL A 248 -13.09 -8.54 -17.12
N THR A 249 -14.18 -7.77 -17.07
CA THR A 249 -14.21 -6.35 -17.43
C THR A 249 -13.27 -5.49 -16.59
N TRP A 250 -12.91 -5.93 -15.38
CA TRP A 250 -11.95 -5.23 -14.53
C TRP A 250 -10.51 -5.58 -14.85
N ASN A 251 -10.29 -6.67 -15.58
CA ASN A 251 -8.97 -7.13 -16.00
C ASN A 251 -8.62 -6.61 -17.39
N TYR A 252 -8.89 -5.33 -17.65
CA TYR A 252 -8.56 -4.67 -18.91
C TYR A 252 -7.04 -4.67 -19.11
N ALA A 253 -6.57 -5.19 -20.24
CA ALA A 253 -5.15 -5.39 -20.54
C ALA A 253 -4.55 -4.36 -21.49
N GLY A 254 -5.31 -3.35 -21.91
CA GLY A 254 -4.98 -2.58 -23.10
C GLY A 254 -5.43 -3.33 -24.36
N GLN A 255 -5.26 -2.71 -25.52
CA GLN A 255 -5.35 -3.44 -26.78
C GLN A 255 -4.12 -4.37 -26.92
N GLU A 256 -4.35 -5.67 -27.03
CA GLU A 256 -3.37 -6.61 -27.62
C GLU A 256 -3.34 -6.46 -29.15
#